data_AF-A0A1M3L2B3-F1
#
_entry.id   AF-A0A1M3L2B3-F1
#
_cell.length_a   1.000
_cell.length_b   1.000
_cell.length_c   1.000
_cell.angle_alpha   90.00
_cell.angle_beta   90.00
_cell.angle_gamma   90.00
#
_symmetry.space_group_name_H-M   'P 1'
#
loop_
_entity.id
_entity.type
_entity.pdbx_description
1 polymer ?
#
loop_
_entity_poly.entity_id
_entity_poly.type
_entity_poly.pdbx_seq_one_letter_code
_entity_poly.pdbx_strand_id
1 'polypeptide(L)'
;MKKEWSLRGRAGWIMCFTIVIAMVQVHDVRSQTTTQRMTRLTLVEQNAPFGTVSLIAPAGAGSYQLTMPASAPGQGSLLYLSNGSGQLAWTTAPSANQVLTTNGSGQPTWVANSTFLGNTWSITGNTGMDTSTQYIGTTDALPIIVRTNGTERMRVRENGNVGIGTTGNAVTERLTVSGGNLLLANTGTRAELRLMEASANGTNFVGLRAPSAMASDITYTMPSGSPTSGTYLKGGSTTATDLEWSDLGIPRVVVKGANEALVSTLIIGQGIQDDDNLVIPVSANAVYVFDMFIATSKTAVLALGDIAIQFDGPAGTTGTFGYVSSAAALNQGVVQALGIATPGISVAALGGGNITSIYVKGIIRTGANAGNIQFRWGMAGIGLINTLTVYQDSYMQLTRIQ
;
A
#
# COMPACT_ATOMS: atom_id res chain seq x y z
N MET A 1 -19.50 82.20 105.23
CA MET A 1 -20.62 83.16 105.28
C MET A 1 -20.91 83.65 103.86
N LYS A 2 -22.18 83.73 103.48
CA LYS A 2 -22.64 84.35 102.22
C LYS A 2 -22.08 85.76 102.06
N LYS A 3 -21.71 86.14 100.83
CA LYS A 3 -22.28 87.30 100.12
C LYS A 3 -21.58 87.48 98.76
N GLU A 4 -22.33 87.21 97.70
CA GLU A 4 -22.12 87.69 96.34
C GLU A 4 -22.28 89.21 96.30
N TRP A 5 -21.51 89.96 95.50
CA TRP A 5 -21.97 91.18 94.82
C TRP A 5 -21.22 91.37 93.49
N SER A 6 -22.00 91.64 92.45
CA SER A 6 -21.64 91.85 91.04
C SER A 6 -20.94 93.18 90.76
N LEU A 7 -20.33 93.33 89.57
CA LEU A 7 -20.75 94.35 88.58
C LEU A 7 -20.01 94.21 87.23
N ARG A 8 -20.67 94.74 86.20
CA ARG A 8 -20.51 94.52 84.76
C ARG A 8 -19.47 95.45 84.09
N GLY A 9 -18.72 94.88 83.14
CA GLY A 9 -18.45 95.31 81.75
C GLY A 9 -17.97 96.74 81.38
N ARG A 10 -16.92 96.81 80.53
CA ARG A 10 -16.84 97.61 79.29
C ARG A 10 -15.65 97.19 78.40
N ALA A 11 -15.75 97.48 77.09
CA ALA A 11 -15.18 96.74 75.97
C ALA A 11 -14.02 97.43 75.20
N GLY A 12 -13.31 96.63 74.37
CA GLY A 12 -12.43 96.99 73.24
C GLY A 12 -10.93 96.92 73.58
N TRP A 13 -10.02 96.25 72.85
CA TRP A 13 -9.90 95.96 71.42
C TRP A 13 -9.06 94.69 71.16
N ILE A 14 -9.28 94.09 69.98
CA ILE A 14 -8.59 92.91 69.42
C ILE A 14 -7.25 93.33 68.77
N MET A 15 -6.18 92.61 69.07
CA MET A 15 -5.03 92.46 68.16
C MET A 15 -4.73 90.98 67.91
N CYS A 16 -4.63 90.67 66.62
CA CYS A 16 -4.36 89.37 66.03
C CYS A 16 -2.86 89.09 66.01
N PHE A 17 -2.43 87.92 66.48
CA PHE A 17 -1.12 87.34 66.17
C PHE A 17 -1.35 85.90 65.65
N THR A 18 -1.12 85.72 64.36
CA THR A 18 -1.09 84.41 63.70
C THR A 18 0.30 83.79 63.91
N ILE A 19 0.38 82.77 64.76
CA ILE A 19 1.53 81.87 64.78
C ILE A 19 1.34 80.85 63.66
N VAL A 20 2.21 80.90 62.65
CA VAL A 20 2.34 79.89 61.61
C VAL A 20 3.16 78.74 62.20
N ILE A 21 2.48 77.68 62.65
CA ILE A 21 3.12 76.39 62.88
C ILE A 21 3.25 75.72 61.51
N ALA A 22 4.49 75.59 61.02
CA ALA A 22 4.76 74.75 59.86
C ALA A 22 4.36 73.31 60.20
N MET A 23 3.25 72.88 59.61
CA MET A 23 2.77 71.51 59.69
C MET A 23 3.79 70.61 59.00
N VAL A 24 4.50 69.80 59.77
CA VAL A 24 4.97 68.51 59.26
C VAL A 24 3.70 67.70 58.99
N GLN A 25 3.33 67.53 57.71
CA GLN A 25 2.33 66.53 57.34
C GLN A 25 2.94 65.16 57.57
N VAL A 26 2.90 64.70 58.82
CA VAL A 26 2.84 63.27 59.08
C VAL A 26 1.47 62.84 58.56
N HIS A 27 1.44 62.01 57.51
CA HIS A 27 0.24 61.26 57.20
C HIS A 27 0.00 60.31 58.38
N ASP A 28 -0.82 60.79 59.32
CA ASP A 28 -1.34 60.06 60.45
C ASP A 28 -2.16 58.88 59.89
N VAL A 29 -1.70 57.64 60.14
CA VAL A 29 -2.48 56.44 59.84
C VAL A 29 -3.59 56.37 60.88
N ARG A 30 -4.66 57.14 60.67
CA ARG A 30 -5.86 57.11 61.52
C ARG A 30 -6.69 55.87 61.19
N SER A 31 -6.58 54.84 62.03
CA SER A 31 -7.58 53.77 62.11
C SER A 31 -8.77 54.28 62.93
N GLN A 32 -9.89 54.57 62.27
CA GLN A 32 -11.17 54.82 62.93
C GLN A 32 -11.88 53.49 63.26
N THR A 33 -12.58 53.54 64.39
CA THR A 33 -13.52 52.58 65.00
C THR A 33 -12.98 51.37 65.77
N THR A 34 -13.70 51.10 66.85
CA THR A 34 -13.45 50.19 67.96
C THR A 34 -13.46 48.72 67.53
N THR A 35 -12.26 48.13 67.38
CA THR A 35 -11.83 46.80 67.85
C THR A 35 -10.61 46.36 67.02
N GLN A 36 -9.47 46.17 67.70
CA GLN A 36 -8.14 45.75 67.24
C GLN A 36 -7.37 46.72 66.31
N ARG A 37 -6.36 47.36 66.92
CA ARG A 37 -5.37 48.23 66.29
C ARG A 37 -4.30 47.38 65.57
N MET A 38 -3.89 47.79 64.37
CA MET A 38 -2.72 47.24 63.70
C MET A 38 -1.45 47.70 64.45
N THR A 39 -0.71 46.78 65.07
CA THR A 39 0.39 47.14 66.01
C THR A 39 1.70 47.50 65.30
N ARG A 40 1.97 47.07 64.06
CA ARG A 40 3.21 47.37 63.31
C ARG A 40 3.13 46.95 61.82
N LEU A 41 3.47 47.84 60.87
CA LEU A 41 3.87 47.48 59.49
C LEU A 41 5.39 47.65 59.41
N THR A 42 6.14 46.56 59.23
CA THR A 42 7.59 46.60 59.11
C THR A 42 7.98 46.21 57.70
N LEU A 43 8.50 47.16 56.92
CA LEU A 43 9.14 46.91 55.64
C LEU A 43 10.64 46.85 55.92
N VAL A 44 11.22 45.66 55.89
CA VAL A 44 12.65 45.46 56.16
C VAL A 44 13.36 45.30 54.82
N GLU A 45 14.17 46.28 54.42
CA GLU A 45 15.13 46.08 53.33
C GLU A 45 16.33 45.33 53.87
N GLN A 46 16.57 44.13 53.37
CA GLN A 46 17.65 43.30 53.91
C GLN A 46 19.04 43.70 53.43
N ASN A 47 19.25 44.57 52.43
CA ASN A 47 20.59 44.85 51.89
C ASN A 47 20.72 46.05 50.91
N ALA A 48 19.98 47.16 51.04
CA ALA A 48 20.22 48.34 50.21
C ALA A 48 20.23 49.63 51.04
N PRO A 49 21.28 50.48 50.95
CA PRO A 49 21.31 51.73 51.70
C PRO A 49 20.35 52.81 51.17
N PHE A 50 19.70 52.61 50.01
CA PHE A 50 18.81 53.59 49.36
C PHE A 50 17.60 52.98 48.61
N GLY A 51 17.16 51.77 48.97
CA GLY A 51 15.94 51.22 48.37
C GLY A 51 14.68 51.90 48.92
N THR A 52 13.61 51.92 48.13
CA THR A 52 12.28 52.31 48.61
C THR A 52 11.27 51.24 48.23
N VAL A 53 10.62 50.65 49.23
CA VAL A 53 9.41 49.82 49.03
C VAL A 53 8.19 50.75 48.98
N SER A 54 7.67 51.01 47.78
CA SER A 54 6.49 51.87 47.58
C SER A 54 5.24 51.05 47.23
N LEU A 55 4.13 51.34 47.89
CA LEU A 55 2.79 50.89 47.47
C LEU A 55 2.10 52.08 46.82
N ILE A 56 1.85 51.98 45.51
CA ILE A 56 1.25 53.05 44.72
C ILE A 56 -0.13 52.58 44.27
N ALA A 57 -1.18 53.34 44.60
CA ALA A 57 -2.53 53.04 44.13
C ALA A 57 -2.65 53.25 42.61
N PRO A 58 -3.54 52.52 41.91
CA PRO A 58 -3.79 52.75 40.49
C PRO A 58 -4.24 54.18 40.18
N ALA A 59 -3.79 54.75 39.06
CA ALA A 59 -4.18 56.09 38.64
C ALA A 59 -5.72 56.19 38.45
N GLY A 60 -6.34 57.19 39.08
CA GLY A 60 -7.80 57.40 39.02
C GLY A 60 -8.63 56.52 39.96
N ALA A 61 -8.01 55.65 40.77
CA ALA A 61 -8.71 54.96 41.85
C ALA A 61 -9.02 55.94 42.99
N GLY A 62 -10.21 55.82 43.59
CA GLY A 62 -10.53 56.49 44.86
C GLY A 62 -9.77 55.85 46.03
N SER A 63 -10.45 55.55 47.14
CA SER A 63 -9.87 54.73 48.20
C SER A 63 -9.54 53.33 47.67
N TYR A 64 -8.26 53.00 47.54
CA TYR A 64 -7.78 51.66 47.17
C TYR A 64 -7.41 50.89 48.43
N GLN A 65 -8.22 49.88 48.78
CA GLN A 65 -8.03 49.07 49.99
C GLN A 65 -7.56 47.68 49.62
N LEU A 66 -6.47 47.24 50.26
CA LEU A 66 -6.07 45.84 50.29
C LEU A 66 -6.23 45.34 51.73
N THR A 67 -7.02 44.30 51.90
CA THR A 67 -7.23 43.69 53.21
C THR A 67 -6.33 42.46 53.32
N MET A 68 -5.32 42.54 54.17
CA MET A 68 -4.42 41.41 54.43
C MET A 68 -5.19 40.21 55.02
N PRO A 69 -4.73 38.97 54.78
CA PRO A 69 -5.34 37.79 55.41
C PRO A 69 -5.21 37.86 56.94
N ALA A 70 -6.24 37.45 57.67
CA ALA A 70 -6.24 37.47 59.12
C ALA A 70 -5.29 36.42 59.75
N SER A 71 -4.94 35.37 59.00
CA SER A 71 -4.03 34.30 59.42
C SER A 71 -2.63 34.47 58.81
N ALA A 72 -1.60 34.03 59.55
CA ALA A 72 -0.25 33.93 59.01
C ALA A 72 -0.15 32.83 57.94
N PRO A 73 0.70 32.98 56.91
CA PRO A 73 0.92 31.95 55.91
C PRO A 73 1.63 30.72 56.47
N GLY A 74 1.36 29.55 55.88
CA GLY A 74 2.27 28.42 56.00
C GLY A 74 3.55 28.67 55.18
N GLN A 75 4.64 27.97 55.52
CA GLN A 75 5.88 28.05 54.74
C GLN A 75 5.60 27.65 53.28
N GLY A 76 5.95 28.51 52.33
CA GLY A 76 5.73 28.28 50.90
C GLY A 76 4.34 28.68 50.37
N SER A 77 3.43 29.18 51.22
CA SER A 77 2.16 29.79 50.76
C SER A 77 2.42 31.04 49.92
N LEU A 78 1.56 31.26 48.92
CA LEU A 78 1.59 32.45 48.06
C LEU A 78 0.42 33.38 48.42
N LEU A 79 0.65 34.69 48.35
CA LEU A 79 -0.40 35.70 48.55
C LEU A 79 -1.13 35.94 47.22
N TYR A 80 -2.46 35.94 47.23
CA TYR A 80 -3.27 36.24 46.06
C TYR A 80 -4.47 37.10 46.43
N LEU A 81 -5.05 37.76 45.43
CA LEU A 81 -6.30 38.51 45.58
C LEU A 81 -7.48 37.54 45.49
N SER A 82 -8.22 37.37 46.58
CA SER A 82 -9.31 36.40 46.68
C SER A 82 -10.67 36.93 46.22
N ASN A 83 -10.82 38.25 46.05
CA ASN A 83 -12.03 38.84 45.48
C ASN A 83 -11.74 40.18 44.76
N GLY A 84 -12.72 40.67 44.00
CA GLY A 84 -12.64 41.95 43.31
C GLY A 84 -12.65 43.20 44.20
N SER A 85 -12.79 43.03 45.53
CA SER A 85 -12.89 44.13 46.50
C SER A 85 -11.61 44.35 47.31
N GLY A 86 -10.47 43.81 46.84
CA GLY A 86 -9.18 44.02 47.49
C GLY A 86 -8.85 43.05 48.63
N GLN A 87 -9.66 42.02 48.88
CA GLN A 87 -9.32 41.01 49.89
C GLN A 87 -8.16 40.15 49.40
N LEU A 88 -7.10 40.07 50.20
CA LEU A 88 -6.00 39.14 49.97
C LEU A 88 -6.21 37.86 50.78
N ALA A 89 -5.71 36.74 50.26
CA ALA A 89 -5.69 35.44 50.91
C ALA A 89 -4.37 34.71 50.64
N TRP A 90 -4.02 33.78 51.52
CA TRP A 90 -2.92 32.84 51.29
C TRP A 90 -3.44 31.60 50.56
N THR A 91 -2.67 31.08 49.61
CA THR A 91 -2.86 29.70 49.17
C THR A 91 -2.57 28.75 50.33
N THR A 92 -3.09 27.53 50.28
CA THR A 92 -2.52 26.45 51.08
C THR A 92 -1.04 26.27 50.74
N ALA A 93 -0.24 25.81 51.69
CA ALA A 93 1.16 25.48 51.43
C ALA A 93 1.22 24.24 50.52
N PRO A 94 2.09 24.22 49.49
CA PRO A 94 2.22 23.06 48.62
C PRO A 94 2.84 21.87 49.34
N SER A 95 2.44 20.68 48.93
CA SER A 95 3.18 19.43 49.14
C SER A 95 4.18 19.21 48.00
N ALA A 96 5.12 18.26 48.19
CA ALA A 96 6.02 17.85 47.13
C ALA A 96 5.25 17.39 45.88
N ASN A 97 5.79 17.68 44.69
CA ASN A 97 5.23 17.29 43.38
C ASN A 97 3.84 17.86 43.06
N GLN A 98 3.57 19.09 43.50
CA GLN A 98 2.38 19.84 43.12
C GLN A 98 2.71 20.98 42.17
N VAL A 99 1.74 21.33 41.32
CA VAL A 99 1.79 22.49 40.41
C VAL A 99 0.65 23.43 40.80
N LEU A 100 0.92 24.72 40.82
CA LEU A 100 -0.11 25.72 41.06
C LEU A 100 -0.96 25.88 39.81
N THR A 101 -2.26 25.73 39.94
CA THR A 101 -3.21 25.92 38.84
C THR A 101 -4.29 26.91 39.24
N THR A 102 -5.01 27.44 38.26
CA THR A 102 -6.21 28.24 38.47
C THR A 102 -7.32 27.70 37.59
N ASN A 103 -8.54 27.70 38.12
CA ASN A 103 -9.76 27.35 37.38
C ASN A 103 -10.34 28.56 36.60
N GLY A 104 -9.61 29.69 36.53
CA GLY A 104 -10.06 30.91 35.89
C GLY A 104 -11.00 31.77 36.75
N SER A 105 -11.42 31.32 37.94
CA SER A 105 -12.24 32.10 38.88
C SER A 105 -11.40 32.92 39.88
N GLY A 106 -10.11 33.11 39.61
CA GLY A 106 -9.22 33.95 40.41
C GLY A 106 -8.58 33.29 41.64
N GLN A 107 -8.95 32.05 41.97
CA GLN A 107 -8.35 31.31 43.09
C GLN A 107 -7.24 30.36 42.60
N PRO A 108 -6.00 30.52 43.05
CA PRO A 108 -4.93 29.56 42.82
C PRO A 108 -5.04 28.34 43.74
N THR A 109 -4.85 27.14 43.19
CA THR A 109 -4.93 25.87 43.91
C THR A 109 -3.77 24.96 43.50
N TRP A 110 -3.11 24.36 44.49
CA TRP A 110 -2.08 23.34 44.25
C TRP A 110 -2.73 22.01 43.88
N VAL A 111 -2.38 21.48 42.72
CA VAL A 111 -2.87 20.19 42.21
C VAL A 111 -1.68 19.24 42.07
N ALA A 112 -1.88 17.97 42.43
CA ALA A 112 -0.85 16.95 42.28
C ALA A 112 -0.47 16.78 40.80
N ASN A 113 0.82 16.71 40.52
CA ASN A 113 1.31 16.52 39.16
C ASN A 113 0.74 15.22 38.52
N SER A 114 0.48 14.20 39.34
CA SER A 114 -0.12 12.92 38.91
C SER A 114 -1.50 13.08 38.26
N THR A 115 -2.27 14.11 38.63
CA THR A 115 -3.58 14.40 38.02
C THR A 115 -3.45 14.78 36.55
N PHE A 116 -2.34 15.42 36.17
CA PHE A 116 -2.06 15.78 34.77
C PHE A 116 -1.40 14.62 34.02
N LEU A 117 -0.47 13.92 34.67
CA LEU A 117 0.27 12.82 34.05
C LEU A 117 -0.61 11.62 33.70
N GLY A 118 -1.69 11.36 34.45
CA GLY A 118 -2.62 10.25 34.20
C GLY A 118 -3.35 10.31 32.85
N ASN A 119 -3.39 11.48 32.20
CA ASN A 119 -4.07 11.68 30.91
C ASN A 119 -3.10 11.95 29.76
N THR A 120 -1.81 11.64 29.94
CA THR A 120 -0.76 11.90 28.94
C THR A 120 -0.07 10.63 28.48
N TRP A 121 0.55 10.65 27.30
CA TRP A 121 1.41 9.56 26.87
C TRP A 121 2.84 9.76 27.36
N SER A 122 3.35 8.83 28.17
CA SER A 122 4.73 8.87 28.65
C SER A 122 5.72 8.41 27.57
N ILE A 123 6.91 9.01 27.55
CA ILE A 123 8.04 8.59 26.70
C ILE A 123 8.62 7.21 27.10
N THR A 124 8.31 6.74 28.30
CA THR A 124 8.66 5.39 28.76
C THR A 124 7.49 4.41 28.65
N GLY A 125 6.37 4.84 28.07
CA GLY A 125 5.12 4.08 27.99
C GLY A 125 4.23 4.19 29.24
N ASN A 126 2.95 3.83 29.05
CA ASN A 126 1.92 3.81 30.09
C ASN A 126 1.55 2.36 30.44
N THR A 127 1.22 2.06 31.69
CA THR A 127 0.77 0.74 32.16
C THR A 127 -0.70 0.78 32.61
N GLY A 128 -1.40 -0.36 32.61
CA GLY A 128 -2.77 -0.47 33.15
C GLY A 128 -3.87 0.21 32.30
N MET A 129 -3.65 0.35 30.99
CA MET A 129 -4.55 1.07 30.08
C MET A 129 -5.85 0.29 29.78
N ASP A 130 -6.98 0.99 29.70
CA ASP A 130 -8.24 0.51 29.13
C ASP A 130 -8.30 0.82 27.62
N THR A 131 -8.20 -0.20 26.78
CA THR A 131 -8.16 -0.06 25.32
C THR A 131 -9.45 0.45 24.70
N SER A 132 -10.56 0.49 25.45
CA SER A 132 -11.85 1.02 24.96
C SER A 132 -11.95 2.54 25.08
N THR A 133 -11.20 3.15 26.01
CA THR A 133 -11.28 4.58 26.34
C THR A 133 -9.95 5.31 26.26
N GLN A 134 -8.81 4.61 26.25
CA GLN A 134 -7.47 5.20 26.30
C GLN A 134 -6.59 4.70 25.15
N TYR A 135 -6.20 5.60 24.25
CA TYR A 135 -5.39 5.29 23.06
C TYR A 135 -4.63 6.52 22.56
N ILE A 136 -3.60 6.30 21.73
CA ILE A 136 -3.04 7.35 20.88
C ILE A 136 -3.92 7.42 19.63
N GLY A 137 -4.64 8.52 19.44
CA GLY A 137 -5.41 8.71 18.23
C GLY A 137 -6.26 9.97 18.19
N THR A 138 -7.10 10.02 17.18
CA THR A 138 -8.09 11.06 16.93
C THR A 138 -9.50 10.48 17.11
N THR A 139 -10.45 11.32 17.49
CA THR A 139 -11.88 10.95 17.59
C THR A 139 -12.70 11.44 16.41
N ASP A 140 -12.10 12.21 15.50
CA ASP A 140 -12.68 12.73 14.27
C ASP A 140 -12.06 12.06 13.03
N ALA A 141 -12.53 12.45 11.84
CA ALA A 141 -12.08 11.90 10.56
C ALA A 141 -10.72 12.47 10.11
N LEU A 142 -9.78 12.63 11.05
CA LEU A 142 -8.42 13.09 10.78
C LEU A 142 -7.40 11.97 11.00
N PRO A 143 -6.30 11.95 10.24
CA PRO A 143 -5.25 10.97 10.40
C PRO A 143 -4.38 11.22 11.63
N ILE A 144 -3.81 10.15 12.19
CA ILE A 144 -2.66 10.23 13.09
C ILE A 144 -1.41 10.39 12.24
N ILE A 145 -0.58 11.39 12.53
CA ILE A 145 0.62 11.68 11.74
C ILE A 145 1.86 11.66 12.63
N VAL A 146 2.85 10.86 12.24
CA VAL A 146 4.18 10.84 12.83
C VAL A 146 5.12 11.64 11.93
N ARG A 147 5.75 12.67 12.50
CA ARG A 147 6.70 13.53 11.78
C ARG A 147 8.08 13.47 12.42
N THR A 148 9.11 13.56 11.58
CA THR A 148 10.48 13.86 12.01
C THR A 148 11.03 14.98 11.15
N ASN A 149 11.73 15.94 11.76
CA ASN A 149 12.25 17.13 11.07
C ASN A 149 11.16 17.85 10.23
N GLY A 150 9.96 18.03 10.80
CA GLY A 150 8.81 18.64 10.13
C GLY A 150 8.18 17.81 8.99
N THR A 151 8.76 16.68 8.61
CA THR A 151 8.31 15.85 7.48
C THR A 151 7.47 14.68 7.97
N GLU A 152 6.34 14.43 7.32
CA GLU A 152 5.51 13.25 7.56
C GLU A 152 6.24 11.97 7.15
N ARG A 153 6.44 11.06 8.10
CA ARG A 153 7.12 9.77 7.91
C ARG A 153 6.17 8.60 7.91
N MET A 154 5.13 8.69 8.75
CA MET A 154 4.09 7.68 8.86
C MET A 154 2.74 8.36 9.11
N ARG A 155 1.69 7.74 8.56
CA ARG A 155 0.30 8.12 8.76
C ARG A 155 -0.55 6.90 9.04
N VAL A 156 -1.52 7.05 9.93
CA VAL A 156 -2.71 6.20 9.99
C VAL A 156 -3.90 7.03 9.52
N ARG A 157 -4.51 6.64 8.40
CA ARG A 157 -5.69 7.30 7.85
C ARG A 157 -6.92 7.03 8.70
N GLU A 158 -7.91 7.88 8.55
CA GLU A 158 -9.25 7.76 9.12
C GLU A 158 -9.97 6.46 8.73
N ASN A 159 -9.60 5.86 7.58
CA ASN A 159 -10.10 4.55 7.14
C ASN A 159 -9.27 3.35 7.64
N GLY A 160 -8.28 3.59 8.50
CA GLY A 160 -7.40 2.57 9.09
C GLY A 160 -6.19 2.18 8.23
N ASN A 161 -6.02 2.73 7.04
CA ASN A 161 -4.86 2.44 6.21
C ASN A 161 -3.59 3.12 6.74
N VAL A 162 -2.48 2.39 6.74
CA VAL A 162 -1.18 2.90 7.22
C VAL A 162 -0.27 3.20 6.04
N GLY A 163 0.27 4.42 6.00
CA GLY A 163 1.28 4.84 5.03
C GLY A 163 2.63 5.07 5.70
N ILE A 164 3.71 4.58 5.10
CA ILE A 164 5.10 4.82 5.51
C ILE A 164 5.86 5.39 4.31
N GLY A 165 6.50 6.54 4.48
CA GLY A 165 7.19 7.25 3.38
C GLY A 165 6.24 7.82 2.32
N THR A 166 4.94 7.92 2.62
CA THR A 166 3.89 8.41 1.72
C THR A 166 2.84 9.21 2.49
N THR A 167 2.06 10.05 1.81
CA THR A 167 1.06 10.94 2.42
C THR A 167 -0.24 10.99 1.61
N GLY A 168 -1.30 11.52 2.23
CA GLY A 168 -2.55 11.81 1.54
C GLY A 168 -3.17 10.58 0.88
N ASN A 169 -3.64 10.76 -0.36
CA ASN A 169 -4.39 9.74 -1.11
C ASN A 169 -3.51 8.65 -1.74
N ALA A 170 -2.19 8.75 -1.62
CA ALA A 170 -1.29 7.69 -2.07
C ALA A 170 -1.30 6.47 -1.13
N VAL A 171 -1.93 6.54 0.03
CA VAL A 171 -2.14 5.40 0.94
C VAL A 171 -3.43 4.67 0.56
N THR A 172 -3.34 3.75 -0.41
CA THR A 172 -4.49 3.05 -0.98
C THR A 172 -4.82 1.74 -0.29
N GLU A 173 -3.80 1.06 0.24
CA GLU A 173 -3.92 -0.25 0.89
C GLU A 173 -3.72 -0.18 2.40
N ARG A 174 -4.07 -1.26 3.11
CA ARG A 174 -3.92 -1.35 4.58
C ARG A 174 -2.51 -1.01 5.07
N LEU A 175 -1.50 -1.39 4.30
CA LEU A 175 -0.14 -0.94 4.48
C LEU A 175 0.42 -0.51 3.12
N THR A 176 0.82 0.75 3.01
CA THR A 176 1.54 1.31 1.86
C THR A 176 2.93 1.74 2.31
N VAL A 177 3.97 1.24 1.65
CA VAL A 177 5.36 1.67 1.86
C VAL A 177 5.86 2.29 0.56
N SER A 178 6.37 3.52 0.60
CA SER A 178 6.86 4.24 -0.59
C SER A 178 8.26 4.79 -0.40
N GLY A 179 9.01 4.92 -1.51
CA GLY A 179 10.36 5.49 -1.52
C GLY A 179 11.44 4.60 -0.90
N GLY A 180 11.22 3.29 -0.78
CA GLY A 180 12.17 2.33 -0.21
C GLY A 180 11.73 0.87 -0.29
N ASN A 181 12.46 -0.01 0.41
CA ASN A 181 12.22 -1.45 0.45
C ASN A 181 11.50 -1.87 1.74
N LEU A 182 10.76 -2.99 1.70
CA LEU A 182 10.31 -3.70 2.91
C LEU A 182 11.31 -4.82 3.25
N LEU A 183 12.03 -4.69 4.37
CA LEU A 183 12.94 -5.72 4.86
C LEU A 183 12.27 -6.57 5.95
N LEU A 184 12.19 -7.87 5.73
CA LEU A 184 11.80 -8.86 6.72
C LEU A 184 13.06 -9.43 7.40
N ALA A 185 13.60 -8.68 8.36
CA ALA A 185 14.79 -9.09 9.11
C ALA A 185 14.46 -10.21 10.11
N ASN A 186 15.45 -11.04 10.43
CA ASN A 186 15.31 -12.05 11.47
C ASN A 186 16.46 -12.03 12.48
N THR A 187 16.16 -12.46 13.70
CA THR A 187 17.12 -12.65 14.79
C THR A 187 17.06 -14.12 15.25
N GLY A 188 17.57 -15.02 14.41
CA GLY A 188 17.68 -16.46 14.71
C GLY A 188 16.69 -17.37 13.97
N THR A 189 15.53 -16.86 13.56
CA THR A 189 14.52 -17.62 12.80
C THR A 189 14.12 -16.88 11.53
N ARG A 190 14.34 -17.49 10.36
CA ARG A 190 14.01 -16.91 9.06
C ARG A 190 12.58 -16.34 9.00
N ALA A 191 12.48 -15.10 8.57
CA ALA A 191 11.21 -14.44 8.28
C ALA A 191 10.68 -14.86 6.90
N GLU A 192 9.38 -14.67 6.67
CA GLU A 192 8.73 -14.95 5.40
C GLU A 192 7.56 -13.99 5.14
N LEU A 193 7.27 -13.74 3.87
CA LEU A 193 6.01 -13.13 3.46
C LEU A 193 4.95 -14.24 3.37
N ARG A 194 3.78 -14.07 4.01
CA ARG A 194 2.71 -15.06 4.04
C ARG A 194 1.45 -14.56 3.34
N LEU A 195 0.85 -15.44 2.55
CA LEU A 195 -0.47 -15.27 1.94
C LEU A 195 -1.41 -16.32 2.54
N MET A 196 -2.28 -15.89 3.46
CA MET A 196 -3.23 -16.77 4.14
C MET A 196 -4.26 -17.34 3.15
N GLU A 197 -4.71 -18.57 3.38
CA GLU A 197 -5.90 -19.08 2.71
C GLU A 197 -7.16 -18.32 3.14
N ALA A 198 -8.28 -18.55 2.46
CA ALA A 198 -9.55 -17.95 2.84
C ALA A 198 -9.93 -18.35 4.27
N SER A 199 -10.33 -17.37 5.08
CA SER A 199 -10.56 -17.56 6.53
C SER A 199 -11.60 -18.63 6.88
N ALA A 200 -12.51 -18.94 5.96
CA ALA A 200 -13.50 -20.02 6.12
C ALA A 200 -12.88 -21.42 6.04
N ASN A 201 -11.70 -21.55 5.45
CA ASN A 201 -11.07 -22.84 5.14
C ASN A 201 -9.97 -23.25 6.12
N GLY A 202 -9.49 -22.33 6.97
CA GLY A 202 -8.47 -22.62 7.98
C GLY A 202 -7.49 -21.49 8.23
N THR A 203 -6.29 -21.87 8.69
CA THR A 203 -5.18 -20.97 9.05
C THR A 203 -3.91 -21.24 8.25
N ASN A 204 -3.98 -22.03 7.18
CA ASN A 204 -2.83 -22.32 6.32
C ASN A 204 -2.46 -21.10 5.45
N PHE A 205 -1.25 -21.12 4.90
CA PHE A 205 -0.74 -20.04 4.06
C PHE A 205 0.26 -20.54 3.00
N VAL A 206 0.43 -19.76 1.94
CA VAL A 206 1.55 -19.85 1.00
C VAL A 206 2.62 -18.84 1.43
N GLY A 207 3.87 -19.29 1.60
CA GLY A 207 4.97 -18.47 2.12
C GLY A 207 6.09 -18.27 1.11
N LEU A 208 6.69 -17.07 1.10
CA LEU A 208 7.95 -16.78 0.41
C LEU A 208 9.05 -16.56 1.44
N ARG A 209 10.06 -17.43 1.45
CA ARG A 209 11.08 -17.51 2.49
C ARG A 209 12.48 -17.70 1.90
N ALA A 210 13.48 -17.07 2.51
CA ALA A 210 14.88 -17.26 2.15
C ALA A 210 15.43 -18.65 2.54
N PRO A 211 16.48 -19.16 1.84
CA PRO A 211 17.24 -20.33 2.26
C PRO A 211 17.84 -20.19 3.68
N SER A 212 18.20 -21.31 4.32
CA SER A 212 18.82 -21.30 5.66
C SER A 212 20.24 -20.73 5.68
N ALA A 213 20.91 -20.74 4.53
CA ALA A 213 22.22 -20.14 4.32
C ALA A 213 22.31 -19.63 2.88
N MET A 214 22.95 -18.48 2.68
CA MET A 214 23.16 -17.85 1.37
C MET A 214 24.62 -17.38 1.28
N ALA A 215 25.26 -17.58 0.13
CA ALA A 215 26.63 -17.13 -0.10
C ALA A 215 26.69 -15.66 -0.55
N SER A 216 25.60 -15.15 -1.13
CA SER A 216 25.42 -13.78 -1.59
C SER A 216 23.93 -13.43 -1.61
N ASP A 217 23.61 -12.16 -1.76
CA ASP A 217 22.24 -11.71 -2.00
C ASP A 217 21.70 -12.29 -3.32
N ILE A 218 20.40 -12.56 -3.36
CA ILE A 218 19.67 -13.03 -4.55
C ILE A 218 18.51 -12.06 -4.79
N THR A 219 18.39 -11.54 -6.00
CA THR A 219 17.29 -10.64 -6.41
C THR A 219 16.59 -11.22 -7.63
N TYR A 220 15.33 -11.63 -7.48
CA TYR A 220 14.53 -12.10 -8.60
C TYR A 220 13.87 -10.92 -9.32
N THR A 221 14.15 -10.77 -10.62
CA THR A 221 13.53 -9.76 -11.49
C THR A 221 12.33 -10.37 -12.20
N MET A 222 11.18 -9.71 -12.18
CA MET A 222 9.97 -10.17 -12.90
C MET A 222 10.05 -9.87 -14.41
N PRO A 223 9.41 -10.67 -15.28
CA PRO A 223 9.25 -10.34 -16.69
C PRO A 223 8.41 -9.06 -16.85
N SER A 224 8.72 -8.24 -17.87
CA SER A 224 7.98 -7.01 -18.15
C SER A 224 6.61 -7.22 -18.80
N GLY A 225 6.40 -8.38 -19.45
CA GLY A 225 5.13 -8.76 -20.08
C GLY A 225 4.21 -9.54 -19.15
N SER A 226 2.90 -9.41 -19.36
CA SER A 226 1.90 -10.28 -18.71
C SER A 226 1.99 -11.73 -19.23
N PRO A 227 1.61 -12.73 -18.41
CA PRO A 227 1.50 -14.10 -18.89
C PRO A 227 0.41 -14.22 -19.96
N THR A 228 0.61 -15.11 -20.92
CA THR A 228 -0.46 -15.59 -21.80
C THR A 228 -1.05 -16.89 -21.25
N SER A 229 -2.29 -17.22 -21.65
CA SER A 229 -2.93 -18.47 -21.22
C SER A 229 -2.08 -19.69 -21.58
N GLY A 230 -1.78 -20.55 -20.61
CA GLY A 230 -0.94 -21.74 -20.77
C GLY A 230 0.56 -21.52 -20.47
N THR A 231 0.95 -20.33 -20.00
CA THR A 231 2.33 -20.06 -19.56
C THR A 231 2.52 -20.18 -18.05
N TYR A 232 3.77 -20.40 -17.63
CA TYR A 232 4.21 -20.38 -16.23
C TYR A 232 5.51 -19.58 -16.07
N LEU A 233 5.77 -19.11 -14.85
CA LEU A 233 6.98 -18.35 -14.51
C LEU A 233 8.12 -19.31 -14.15
N LYS A 234 9.30 -19.09 -14.72
CA LYS A 234 10.52 -19.86 -14.41
C LYS A 234 11.74 -18.95 -14.34
N GLY A 235 12.87 -19.52 -13.90
CA GLY A 235 14.17 -18.84 -13.99
C GLY A 235 14.57 -18.58 -15.44
N GLY A 236 15.19 -17.44 -15.68
CA GLY A 236 15.59 -17.00 -17.02
C GLY A 236 16.56 -17.94 -17.70
N SER A 237 16.47 -18.00 -19.02
CA SER A 237 17.36 -18.78 -19.90
C SER A 237 18.81 -18.27 -19.91
N THR A 238 19.03 -16.98 -19.61
CA THR A 238 20.39 -16.37 -19.53
C THR A 238 20.84 -16.20 -18.08
N THR A 239 19.98 -15.61 -17.24
CA THR A 239 20.23 -15.40 -15.82
C THR A 239 19.07 -16.01 -15.04
N ALA A 240 19.34 -16.98 -14.17
CA ALA A 240 18.29 -17.70 -13.43
C ALA A 240 17.42 -16.79 -12.54
N THR A 241 17.95 -15.63 -12.12
CA THR A 241 17.24 -14.65 -11.31
C THR A 241 16.41 -13.65 -12.13
N ASP A 242 16.62 -13.55 -13.43
CA ASP A 242 15.75 -12.77 -14.31
C ASP A 242 14.64 -13.68 -14.82
N LEU A 243 13.50 -13.69 -14.12
CA LEU A 243 12.43 -14.63 -14.38
C LEU A 243 11.79 -14.40 -15.76
N GLU A 244 11.33 -15.47 -16.41
CA GLU A 244 10.70 -15.44 -17.74
C GLU A 244 9.39 -16.26 -17.79
N TRP A 245 8.45 -15.87 -18.65
CA TRP A 245 7.27 -16.68 -18.96
C TRP A 245 7.63 -17.77 -19.97
N SER A 246 7.15 -19.00 -19.74
CA SER A 246 7.40 -20.15 -20.60
C SER A 246 6.11 -20.93 -20.85
N ASP A 247 5.95 -21.48 -22.05
CA ASP A 247 4.86 -22.41 -22.36
C ASP A 247 5.11 -23.77 -21.69
N LEU A 248 4.03 -24.46 -21.30
CA LEU A 248 4.08 -25.79 -20.68
C LEU A 248 4.58 -26.93 -21.60
N GLY A 249 4.93 -26.65 -22.85
CA GLY A 249 5.36 -27.68 -23.81
C GLY A 249 4.32 -28.77 -24.04
N ILE A 250 3.04 -28.51 -23.74
CA ILE A 250 1.96 -29.47 -23.90
C ILE A 250 1.67 -29.61 -25.40
N PRO A 251 1.66 -30.83 -25.96
CA PRO A 251 1.28 -31.03 -27.35
C PRO A 251 -0.14 -30.52 -27.61
N ARG A 252 -0.27 -29.65 -28.61
CA ARG A 252 -1.58 -29.26 -29.15
C ARG A 252 -1.97 -30.32 -30.17
N VAL A 253 -3.09 -30.99 -29.95
CA VAL A 253 -3.61 -32.05 -30.82
C VAL A 253 -4.97 -31.65 -31.36
N VAL A 254 -5.19 -31.87 -32.66
CA VAL A 254 -6.50 -31.75 -33.29
C VAL A 254 -6.80 -33.04 -34.04
N VAL A 255 -8.00 -33.56 -33.84
CA VAL A 255 -8.48 -34.81 -34.44
C VAL A 255 -9.67 -34.47 -35.33
N LYS A 256 -9.70 -35.04 -36.53
CA LYS A 256 -10.77 -34.84 -37.49
C LYS A 256 -12.05 -35.52 -37.01
N GLY A 257 -13.15 -34.76 -36.97
CA GLY A 257 -14.42 -35.21 -36.39
C GLY A 257 -15.34 -35.96 -37.35
N ALA A 258 -15.12 -35.85 -38.65
CA ALA A 258 -15.91 -36.51 -39.68
C ALA A 258 -15.07 -36.82 -40.93
N ASN A 259 -15.57 -37.73 -41.78
CA ASN A 259 -14.96 -37.99 -43.08
C ASN A 259 -15.15 -36.78 -44.01
N GLU A 260 -14.08 -36.34 -44.65
CA GLU A 260 -14.13 -35.28 -45.67
C GLU A 260 -13.78 -35.88 -47.02
N ALA A 261 -14.62 -35.62 -48.02
CA ALA A 261 -14.52 -36.22 -49.35
C ALA A 261 -14.38 -35.13 -50.42
N LEU A 262 -13.37 -35.28 -51.28
CA LEU A 262 -13.16 -34.46 -52.46
C LEU A 262 -13.66 -35.21 -53.69
N VAL A 263 -14.78 -34.77 -54.26
CA VAL A 263 -15.36 -35.34 -55.48
C VAL A 263 -14.91 -34.52 -56.69
N SER A 264 -14.30 -35.15 -57.69
CA SER A 264 -13.84 -34.49 -58.91
C SER A 264 -14.56 -35.06 -60.13
N THR A 265 -14.98 -34.18 -61.06
CA THR A 265 -15.55 -34.56 -62.36
C THR A 265 -14.57 -34.40 -63.52
N LEU A 266 -13.53 -33.56 -63.39
CA LEU A 266 -12.29 -33.53 -64.18
C LEU A 266 -11.34 -32.48 -63.54
N ILE A 267 -10.15 -32.88 -63.07
CA ILE A 267 -9.13 -31.93 -62.61
C ILE A 267 -7.92 -32.00 -63.55
N ILE A 268 -7.54 -30.86 -64.12
CA ILE A 268 -6.24 -30.62 -64.74
C ILE A 268 -5.37 -29.93 -63.69
N GLY A 269 -4.41 -30.63 -63.08
CA GLY A 269 -3.52 -30.09 -62.04
C GLY A 269 -3.74 -30.69 -60.64
N GLN A 270 -3.19 -30.07 -59.60
CA GLN A 270 -3.43 -30.50 -58.21
C GLN A 270 -4.61 -29.71 -57.61
N GLY A 271 -5.72 -30.38 -57.34
CA GLY A 271 -6.89 -29.77 -56.69
C GLY A 271 -6.75 -29.79 -55.17
N ILE A 272 -5.86 -28.96 -54.62
CA ILE A 272 -5.62 -28.87 -53.17
C ILE A 272 -6.70 -28.00 -52.52
N GLN A 273 -7.31 -28.51 -51.45
CA GLN A 273 -8.25 -27.81 -50.58
C GLN A 273 -7.76 -27.79 -49.13
N ASP A 274 -8.33 -26.90 -48.33
CA ASP A 274 -8.06 -26.82 -46.89
C ASP A 274 -8.85 -27.90 -46.17
N ASP A 275 -8.21 -28.61 -45.24
CA ASP A 275 -8.92 -29.50 -44.33
C ASP A 275 -9.75 -28.69 -43.32
N ASP A 276 -10.99 -29.12 -43.09
CA ASP A 276 -11.95 -28.41 -42.24
C ASP A 276 -11.66 -28.48 -40.73
N ASN A 277 -10.81 -29.41 -40.28
CA ASN A 277 -10.54 -29.64 -38.86
C ASN A 277 -9.06 -29.59 -38.53
N LEU A 278 -8.16 -30.08 -39.39
CA LEU A 278 -6.75 -30.27 -39.08
C LEU A 278 -5.95 -28.96 -39.18
N VAL A 279 -6.21 -28.08 -38.20
CA VAL A 279 -5.68 -26.70 -38.10
C VAL A 279 -5.21 -26.42 -36.68
N ILE A 280 -3.95 -26.02 -36.49
CA ILE A 280 -3.40 -25.72 -35.16
C ILE A 280 -2.85 -24.29 -35.10
N PRO A 281 -3.28 -23.46 -34.14
CA PRO A 281 -2.71 -22.14 -33.93
C PRO A 281 -1.29 -22.23 -33.38
N VAL A 282 -0.40 -21.39 -33.93
CA VAL A 282 1.01 -21.26 -33.60
C VAL A 282 1.38 -19.82 -33.29
N SER A 283 2.32 -19.65 -32.36
CA SER A 283 2.87 -18.35 -31.95
C SER A 283 3.94 -17.88 -32.93
N ALA A 284 4.20 -16.58 -32.98
CA ALA A 284 5.35 -16.02 -33.70
C ALA A 284 6.67 -16.44 -33.04
N ASN A 285 7.75 -16.50 -33.83
CA ASN A 285 9.12 -16.76 -33.40
C ASN A 285 9.28 -18.03 -32.55
N ALA A 286 8.59 -19.10 -32.92
CA ALA A 286 8.54 -20.34 -32.16
C ALA A 286 8.96 -21.55 -33.01
N VAL A 287 9.42 -22.60 -32.34
CA VAL A 287 9.79 -23.87 -32.97
C VAL A 287 8.90 -24.98 -32.43
N TYR A 288 8.37 -25.81 -33.33
CA TYR A 288 7.46 -26.91 -33.01
C TYR A 288 7.98 -28.23 -33.56
N VAL A 289 7.86 -29.30 -32.78
CA VAL A 289 7.83 -30.67 -33.31
C VAL A 289 6.44 -30.92 -33.85
N PHE A 290 6.37 -31.48 -35.05
CA PHE A 290 5.14 -31.73 -35.79
C PHE A 290 4.96 -33.24 -36.01
N ASP A 291 3.79 -33.76 -35.66
CA ASP A 291 3.39 -35.15 -35.83
C ASP A 291 1.98 -35.21 -36.44
N MET A 292 1.75 -36.12 -37.38
CA MET A 292 0.44 -36.26 -38.03
C MET A 292 0.18 -37.71 -38.44
N PHE A 293 -1.08 -38.11 -38.36
CA PHE A 293 -1.61 -39.35 -38.91
C PHE A 293 -2.79 -39.03 -39.83
N ILE A 294 -2.77 -39.58 -41.05
CA ILE A 294 -3.82 -39.40 -42.05
C ILE A 294 -4.31 -40.78 -42.47
N ALA A 295 -5.60 -41.03 -42.33
CA ALA A 295 -6.27 -42.18 -42.93
C ALA A 295 -6.98 -41.72 -44.22
N THR A 296 -6.67 -42.35 -45.36
CA THR A 296 -7.24 -41.94 -46.65
C THR A 296 -7.57 -43.11 -47.57
N SER A 297 -8.56 -42.95 -48.45
CA SER A 297 -8.95 -43.92 -49.48
C SER A 297 -9.36 -43.23 -50.79
N LYS A 298 -9.40 -44.01 -51.88
CA LYS A 298 -9.88 -43.57 -53.21
C LYS A 298 -10.71 -44.68 -53.86
N THR A 299 -11.68 -44.29 -54.69
CA THR A 299 -12.73 -45.21 -55.17
C THR A 299 -12.44 -45.90 -56.52
N ALA A 300 -11.43 -45.52 -57.33
CA ALA A 300 -11.29 -46.09 -58.68
C ALA A 300 -10.06 -46.97 -58.96
N VAL A 301 -10.23 -47.75 -60.04
CA VAL A 301 -9.43 -48.91 -60.46
C VAL A 301 -8.40 -48.57 -61.57
N LEU A 302 -8.49 -47.39 -62.23
CA LEU A 302 -7.60 -47.01 -63.34
C LEU A 302 -6.65 -45.84 -62.99
N ALA A 303 -5.70 -46.16 -62.09
CA ALA A 303 -4.26 -45.90 -62.15
C ALA A 303 -3.61 -44.50 -62.37
N LEU A 304 -4.25 -43.33 -62.33
CA LEU A 304 -3.50 -42.06 -62.22
C LEU A 304 -4.21 -41.07 -61.29
N GLY A 305 -3.63 -40.83 -60.11
CA GLY A 305 -4.22 -39.99 -59.06
C GLY A 305 -3.83 -40.44 -57.65
N ASP A 306 -2.81 -39.83 -57.05
CA ASP A 306 -2.39 -40.03 -55.65
C ASP A 306 -2.97 -38.93 -54.73
N ILE A 307 -2.79 -39.01 -53.41
CA ILE A 307 -3.10 -37.86 -52.54
C ILE A 307 -1.96 -36.85 -52.65
N ALA A 308 -2.30 -35.58 -52.90
CA ALA A 308 -1.40 -34.46 -52.71
C ALA A 308 -1.56 -33.93 -51.28
N ILE A 309 -0.48 -33.82 -50.51
CA ILE A 309 -0.50 -33.17 -49.20
C ILE A 309 0.32 -31.87 -49.21
N GLN A 310 -0.18 -30.86 -48.51
CA GLN A 310 0.48 -29.58 -48.31
C GLN A 310 0.21 -29.06 -46.90
N PHE A 311 1.14 -28.29 -46.36
CA PHE A 311 0.98 -27.58 -45.10
C PHE A 311 1.20 -26.10 -45.37
N ASP A 312 0.22 -25.29 -44.99
CA ASP A 312 0.35 -23.85 -45.00
C ASP A 312 0.55 -23.33 -43.59
N GLY A 313 1.26 -22.20 -43.48
CA GLY A 313 1.55 -21.55 -42.21
C GLY A 313 1.59 -20.04 -42.36
N PRO A 314 1.69 -19.29 -41.25
CA PRO A 314 1.84 -17.84 -41.29
C PRO A 314 3.03 -17.41 -42.15
N ALA A 315 2.97 -16.20 -42.73
CA ALA A 315 4.05 -15.68 -43.57
C ALA A 315 5.40 -15.73 -42.84
N GLY A 316 6.40 -16.35 -43.48
CA GLY A 316 7.73 -16.60 -42.91
C GLY A 316 7.89 -17.95 -42.21
N THR A 317 6.86 -18.81 -42.22
CA THR A 317 6.97 -20.20 -41.73
C THR A 317 7.94 -21.00 -42.60
N THR A 318 8.87 -21.70 -41.94
CA THR A 318 9.82 -22.62 -42.56
C THR A 318 9.84 -23.94 -41.81
N GLY A 319 10.45 -24.98 -42.38
CA GLY A 319 10.56 -26.25 -41.67
C GLY A 319 11.05 -27.39 -42.54
N THR A 320 11.03 -28.59 -41.98
CA THR A 320 11.30 -29.83 -42.70
C THR A 320 10.40 -30.93 -42.16
N PHE A 321 9.80 -31.73 -43.04
CA PHE A 321 9.03 -32.89 -42.64
C PHE A 321 9.34 -34.08 -43.54
N GLY A 322 9.14 -35.28 -43.02
CA GLY A 322 9.14 -36.52 -43.77
C GLY A 322 7.83 -37.28 -43.55
N TYR A 323 7.52 -38.18 -44.47
CA TYR A 323 6.34 -39.03 -44.38
C TYR A 323 6.63 -40.50 -44.70
N VAL A 324 5.78 -41.38 -44.16
CA VAL A 324 5.75 -42.82 -44.44
C VAL A 324 4.29 -43.22 -44.68
N SER A 325 4.01 -43.96 -45.75
CA SER A 325 2.68 -44.48 -46.05
C SER A 325 2.66 -46.01 -46.10
N SER A 326 1.50 -46.61 -45.82
CA SER A 326 1.30 -48.07 -45.86
C SER A 326 1.05 -48.64 -47.26
N ALA A 327 1.21 -47.85 -48.33
CA ALA A 327 0.96 -48.28 -49.72
C ALA A 327 2.19 -48.95 -50.35
N ALA A 328 1.95 -49.93 -51.24
CA ALA A 328 2.99 -50.67 -51.93
C ALA A 328 3.66 -49.83 -53.06
N ALA A 329 4.85 -49.31 -52.74
CA ALA A 329 5.89 -48.74 -53.63
C ALA A 329 5.72 -47.28 -54.16
N LEU A 330 6.55 -46.35 -53.65
CA LEU A 330 7.74 -45.80 -54.37
C LEU A 330 8.42 -44.60 -53.64
N ASN A 331 7.82 -44.01 -52.60
CA ASN A 331 8.45 -42.90 -51.86
C ASN A 331 8.20 -43.03 -50.35
N GLN A 332 9.05 -43.76 -49.64
CA GLN A 332 9.08 -43.79 -48.17
C GLN A 332 10.25 -42.92 -47.69
N GLY A 333 9.98 -41.88 -46.89
CA GLY A 333 11.02 -41.09 -46.21
C GLY A 333 11.56 -39.86 -46.96
N VAL A 334 10.79 -39.26 -47.87
CA VAL A 334 11.21 -38.02 -48.54
C VAL A 334 11.16 -36.86 -47.54
N VAL A 335 12.32 -36.27 -47.22
CA VAL A 335 12.41 -35.03 -46.42
C VAL A 335 12.17 -33.84 -47.34
N GLN A 336 11.10 -33.09 -47.07
CA GLN A 336 10.73 -31.90 -47.84
C GLN A 336 10.88 -30.65 -46.98
N ALA A 337 11.33 -29.58 -47.62
CA ALA A 337 11.35 -28.26 -46.99
C ALA A 337 9.92 -27.69 -46.96
N LEU A 338 9.50 -27.23 -45.79
CA LEU A 338 8.33 -26.37 -45.64
C LEU A 338 8.73 -24.97 -46.09
N GLY A 339 8.21 -24.56 -47.24
CA GLY A 339 8.22 -23.19 -47.74
C GLY A 339 6.84 -22.94 -48.36
N ILE A 340 6.21 -21.82 -47.99
CA ILE A 340 4.87 -21.47 -48.47
C ILE A 340 4.90 -21.52 -50.01
N ALA A 341 4.01 -22.32 -50.62
CA ALA A 341 3.91 -22.66 -52.05
C ALA A 341 4.85 -23.75 -52.62
N THR A 342 5.22 -24.78 -51.85
CA THR A 342 5.65 -26.04 -52.48
C THR A 342 4.45 -26.70 -53.18
N PRO A 343 4.58 -27.17 -54.44
CA PRO A 343 3.55 -27.99 -55.07
C PRO A 343 3.21 -29.16 -54.16
N GLY A 344 1.92 -29.47 -53.98
CA GLY A 344 1.49 -30.55 -53.09
C GLY A 344 2.23 -31.85 -53.40
N ILE A 345 2.64 -32.54 -52.34
CA ILE A 345 3.47 -33.73 -52.48
C ILE A 345 2.57 -34.90 -52.77
N SER A 346 2.78 -35.54 -53.93
CA SER A 346 2.09 -36.78 -54.29
C SER A 346 2.59 -37.91 -53.40
N VAL A 347 1.74 -38.39 -52.51
CA VAL A 347 1.98 -39.56 -51.67
C VAL A 347 1.25 -40.73 -52.33
N ALA A 348 2.01 -41.76 -52.74
CA ALA A 348 1.48 -42.96 -53.37
C ALA A 348 0.30 -43.50 -52.57
N ALA A 349 -0.90 -43.35 -53.13
CA ALA A 349 -2.13 -43.65 -52.46
C ALA A 349 -2.87 -44.70 -53.29
N LEU A 350 -2.83 -45.93 -52.79
CA LEU A 350 -3.95 -46.87 -52.81
C LEU A 350 -4.19 -47.68 -54.09
N GLY A 351 -4.34 -49.00 -53.92
CA GLY A 351 -5.27 -49.79 -54.72
C GLY A 351 -6.70 -49.48 -54.27
N GLY A 352 -7.63 -49.30 -55.22
CA GLY A 352 -8.98 -48.80 -54.94
C GLY A 352 -9.70 -49.53 -53.81
N GLY A 353 -10.35 -48.78 -52.91
CA GLY A 353 -11.22 -49.30 -51.85
C GLY A 353 -10.57 -49.62 -50.49
N ASN A 354 -9.24 -49.62 -50.37
CA ASN A 354 -8.56 -49.83 -49.07
C ASN A 354 -8.35 -48.50 -48.33
N ILE A 355 -8.22 -48.52 -47.00
CA ILE A 355 -7.75 -47.35 -46.23
C ILE A 355 -6.23 -47.46 -46.12
N THR A 356 -5.52 -46.39 -46.45
CA THR A 356 -4.06 -46.25 -46.26
C THR A 356 -3.79 -45.27 -45.14
N SER A 357 -2.82 -45.62 -44.29
CA SER A 357 -2.28 -44.71 -43.29
C SER A 357 -1.07 -43.96 -43.83
N ILE A 358 -0.97 -42.67 -43.51
CA ILE A 358 0.18 -41.83 -43.75
C ILE A 358 0.59 -41.21 -42.42
N TYR A 359 1.84 -41.40 -42.03
CA TYR A 359 2.45 -40.76 -40.88
C TYR A 359 3.37 -39.66 -41.36
N VAL A 360 3.22 -38.46 -40.80
CA VAL A 360 4.10 -37.32 -41.10
C VAL A 360 4.77 -36.87 -39.81
N LYS A 361 6.07 -36.62 -39.87
CA LYS A 361 6.86 -36.09 -38.75
C LYS A 361 7.79 -34.99 -39.24
N GLY A 362 7.96 -33.93 -38.44
CA GLY A 362 8.81 -32.83 -38.84
C GLY A 362 9.07 -31.78 -37.77
N ILE A 363 9.70 -30.69 -38.21
CA ILE A 363 9.95 -29.48 -37.42
C ILE A 363 9.38 -28.30 -38.18
N ILE A 364 8.63 -27.45 -37.49
CA ILE A 364 8.08 -26.19 -38.00
C ILE A 364 8.72 -25.03 -37.24
N ARG A 365 9.08 -23.96 -37.95
CA ARG A 365 9.63 -22.72 -37.41
C ARG A 365 8.78 -21.57 -37.91
N THR A 366 8.15 -20.84 -37.00
CA THR A 366 7.36 -19.65 -37.35
C THR A 366 8.23 -18.40 -37.36
N GLY A 367 7.99 -17.52 -38.34
CA GLY A 367 8.62 -16.21 -38.40
C GLY A 367 7.96 -15.20 -37.44
N ALA A 368 8.05 -13.92 -37.78
CA ALA A 368 7.51 -12.84 -36.94
C ALA A 368 5.97 -12.83 -36.80
N ASN A 369 5.25 -13.64 -37.57
CA ASN A 369 3.79 -13.68 -37.59
C ASN A 369 3.27 -14.94 -36.89
N ALA A 370 2.32 -14.75 -35.98
CA ALA A 370 1.47 -15.83 -35.45
C ALA A 370 0.36 -16.17 -36.46
N GLY A 371 -0.30 -17.30 -36.28
CA GLY A 371 -1.45 -17.72 -37.09
C GLY A 371 -1.64 -19.23 -37.00
N ASN A 372 -2.02 -19.90 -38.09
CA ASN A 372 -2.34 -21.33 -38.06
C ASN A 372 -1.42 -22.13 -38.97
N ILE A 373 -1.02 -23.32 -38.53
CA ILE A 373 -0.60 -24.37 -39.44
C ILE A 373 -1.85 -25.12 -39.90
N GLN A 374 -2.07 -25.14 -41.21
CA GLN A 374 -3.25 -25.70 -41.88
C GLN A 374 -2.82 -26.91 -42.71
N PHE A 375 -3.43 -28.08 -42.47
CA PHE A 375 -3.31 -29.20 -43.38
C PHE A 375 -4.17 -28.95 -44.63
N ARG A 376 -3.59 -29.22 -45.80
CA ARG A 376 -4.26 -29.10 -47.09
C ARG A 376 -4.02 -30.37 -47.87
N TRP A 377 -5.04 -30.81 -48.59
CA TRP A 377 -4.98 -32.07 -49.32
C TRP A 377 -5.76 -32.00 -50.63
N GLY A 378 -5.40 -32.86 -51.57
CA GLY A 378 -6.02 -32.85 -52.89
C GLY A 378 -5.66 -34.08 -53.70
N MET A 379 -6.07 -34.08 -54.96
CA MET A 379 -5.69 -35.13 -55.91
C MET A 379 -4.42 -34.76 -56.66
N ALA A 380 -3.47 -35.69 -56.76
CA ALA A 380 -2.22 -35.55 -57.49
C ALA A 380 -2.29 -36.23 -58.87
N GLY A 381 -2.33 -35.43 -59.95
CA GLY A 381 -2.23 -35.92 -61.34
C GLY A 381 -3.51 -35.73 -62.17
N ILE A 382 -3.41 -36.02 -63.48
CA ILE A 382 -4.54 -35.98 -64.43
C ILE A 382 -5.19 -37.37 -64.52
N GLY A 383 -6.47 -37.48 -64.21
CA GLY A 383 -7.19 -38.76 -64.26
C GLY A 383 -8.71 -38.64 -64.10
N LEU A 384 -9.45 -39.61 -64.63
CA LEU A 384 -10.91 -39.69 -64.54
C LEU A 384 -11.33 -40.59 -63.35
N ILE A 385 -11.41 -40.04 -62.13
CA ILE A 385 -11.78 -40.76 -60.89
C ILE A 385 -12.42 -39.76 -59.88
N ASN A 386 -13.04 -40.24 -58.78
CA ASN A 386 -14.45 -40.55 -58.48
C ASN A 386 -14.60 -40.51 -56.93
N THR A 387 -13.95 -39.54 -56.25
CA THR A 387 -13.87 -39.32 -54.78
C THR A 387 -12.56 -39.79 -54.10
N LEU A 388 -11.87 -38.84 -53.44
CA LEU A 388 -10.77 -39.06 -52.48
C LEU A 388 -11.29 -38.67 -51.09
N THR A 389 -11.05 -39.50 -50.08
CA THR A 389 -11.56 -39.25 -48.72
C THR A 389 -10.43 -39.20 -47.71
N VAL A 390 -10.44 -38.20 -46.82
CA VAL A 390 -9.67 -38.16 -45.57
C VAL A 390 -10.64 -38.48 -44.44
N TYR A 391 -10.35 -39.54 -43.68
CA TYR A 391 -11.28 -40.07 -42.69
C TYR A 391 -11.17 -39.36 -41.35
N GLN A 392 -12.27 -39.43 -40.58
CA GLN A 392 -12.28 -39.15 -39.14
C GLN A 392 -11.16 -39.93 -38.42
N ASP A 393 -10.77 -39.46 -37.23
CA ASP A 393 -9.65 -40.00 -36.45
C ASP A 393 -8.24 -39.79 -37.06
N SER A 394 -8.16 -39.18 -38.25
CA SER A 394 -6.93 -38.51 -38.69
C SER A 394 -6.62 -37.38 -37.71
N TYR A 395 -5.35 -37.18 -37.36
CA TYR A 395 -4.96 -36.17 -36.38
C TYR A 395 -3.69 -35.42 -36.78
N MET A 396 -3.57 -34.22 -36.22
CA MET A 396 -2.41 -33.35 -36.29
C MET A 396 -2.00 -32.95 -34.89
N GLN A 397 -0.69 -32.92 -34.61
CA GLN A 397 -0.12 -32.55 -33.33
C GLN A 397 1.09 -31.62 -33.50
N LEU A 398 1.15 -30.57 -32.68
CA LEU A 398 2.33 -29.72 -32.54
C LEU A 398 2.75 -29.57 -31.07
N THR A 399 4.03 -29.77 -30.79
CA THR A 399 4.63 -29.54 -29.47
C THR A 399 5.63 -28.41 -29.58
N ARG A 400 5.43 -27.30 -28.86
CA ARG A 400 6.39 -26.20 -28.85
C ARG A 400 7.64 -26.62 -28.08
N ILE A 401 8.81 -26.40 -28.69
CA ILE A 401 10.12 -26.72 -28.11
C ILE A 401 11.02 -25.48 -27.95
N GLN A 402 10.63 -24.34 -28.54
CA GLN A 402 11.32 -23.05 -28.39
C GLN A 402 10.33 -21.90 -28.63
#